data_AF-A0AAU0VER6-F1
#
_entry.id   AF-A0AAU0VER6-F1
#
_cell.length_a   1.000
_cell.length_b   1.000
_cell.length_c   1.000
_cell.angle_alpha   90.00
_cell.angle_beta   90.00
_cell.angle_gamma   90.00
#
_symmetry.space_group_name_H-M   'P 1'
#
loop_
_entity.id
_entity.type
_entity.pdbx_description
1 polymer ?
#
loop_
_entity_poly.entity_id
_entity_poly.type
_entity_poly.pdbx_seq_one_letter_code
_entity_poly.pdbx_strand_id
1 'polypeptide(L)'
;MTTNTRENPAPTTPDTVPAGCQWFTDPDGALCLAPGCMARIQDPDAQCLCDSLAARLDQLTEKLRDLEERQRYADVWWHALSSVVRDHPDKRAILTETRARTGADPRPHHRNT
;
A
#
# COMPACT_ATOMS: atom_id res chain seq x y z
N MET A 1 -41.72 4.43 24.95
CA MET A 1 -40.27 4.70 24.81
C MET A 1 -39.54 3.69 25.67
N THR A 2 -39.01 2.63 25.08
CA THR A 2 -38.23 1.59 25.76
C THR A 2 -36.75 1.92 25.61
N THR A 3 -36.06 2.11 26.73
CA THR A 3 -34.67 2.51 26.84
C THR A 3 -33.73 1.37 26.48
N ASN A 4 -32.77 1.62 25.59
CA ASN A 4 -31.72 0.69 25.19
C ASN A 4 -30.80 0.37 26.38
N THR A 5 -30.79 -0.87 26.86
CA THR A 5 -29.94 -1.34 27.96
C THR A 5 -29.21 -2.63 27.56
N ARG A 6 -28.10 -2.92 28.24
CA ARG A 6 -27.28 -4.14 28.02
C ARG A 6 -28.10 -5.43 28.08
N GLU A 7 -29.15 -5.44 28.89
CA GLU A 7 -30.03 -6.59 29.15
C GLU A 7 -31.21 -6.67 28.17
N ASN A 8 -31.43 -5.63 27.36
CA ASN A 8 -32.52 -5.56 26.40
C ASN A 8 -32.11 -4.73 25.16
N PRO A 9 -31.22 -5.28 24.31
CA PRO A 9 -30.75 -4.58 23.12
C PRO A 9 -31.90 -4.42 22.12
N ALA A 10 -32.07 -3.21 21.61
CA ALA A 10 -33.03 -2.97 20.54
C ALA A 10 -32.60 -3.72 19.27
N PRO A 11 -33.49 -4.47 18.60
CA PRO A 11 -33.17 -5.12 17.34
C PRO A 11 -32.81 -4.04 16.31
N THR A 12 -31.60 -4.11 15.74
CA THR A 12 -31.18 -3.25 14.64
C THR A 12 -31.94 -3.67 13.38
N THR A 13 -32.96 -2.91 13.01
CA THR A 13 -33.58 -3.01 11.69
C THR A 13 -32.62 -2.44 10.62
N PRO A 14 -32.75 -2.86 9.35
CA PRO A 14 -31.89 -2.41 8.24
C PRO A 14 -31.71 -0.88 8.15
N ASP A 15 -32.68 -0.12 8.63
CA ASP A 15 -32.69 1.35 8.62
C ASP A 15 -31.63 2.00 9.53
N THR A 16 -30.98 1.24 10.42
CA THR A 16 -29.91 1.72 11.32
C THR A 16 -28.52 1.24 10.94
N VAL A 17 -28.41 0.38 9.91
CA VAL A 17 -27.13 -0.12 9.42
C VAL A 17 -26.58 0.90 8.41
N PRO A 18 -25.35 1.43 8.59
CA PRO A 18 -24.76 2.33 7.62
C PRO A 18 -24.72 1.65 6.24
N ALA A 19 -25.38 2.27 5.26
CA ALA A 19 -25.38 1.78 3.89
C ALA A 19 -23.92 1.62 3.39
N GLY A 20 -23.65 0.48 2.76
CA GLY A 20 -22.41 0.22 2.02
C GLY A 20 -21.55 -0.94 2.52
N CYS A 21 -21.65 -1.35 3.80
CA CYS A 21 -20.88 -2.49 4.32
C CYS A 21 -21.76 -3.72 4.49
N GLN A 22 -21.17 -4.91 4.35
CA GLN A 22 -21.88 -6.17 4.56
C GLN A 22 -21.80 -6.54 6.04
N TRP A 23 -22.95 -6.61 6.70
CA TRP A 23 -23.08 -6.87 8.14
C TRP A 23 -23.88 -8.14 8.37
N PHE A 24 -23.61 -8.82 9.47
CA PHE A 24 -24.41 -9.94 9.96
C PHE A 24 -24.69 -9.78 11.45
N THR A 25 -25.79 -10.35 11.91
CA THR A 25 -26.11 -10.43 13.34
C THR A 25 -25.59 -11.78 13.86
N ASP A 26 -24.71 -11.76 14.86
CA ASP A 26 -24.27 -12.94 15.59
C ASP A 26 -25.48 -13.56 16.34
N PRO A 27 -25.54 -14.88 16.54
CA PRO A 27 -26.46 -15.53 17.49
C PRO A 27 -26.72 -14.82 18.81
N ASP A 28 -25.75 -14.08 19.36
CA ASP A 28 -25.89 -13.30 20.60
C ASP A 28 -26.56 -11.92 20.43
N GLY A 29 -26.90 -11.55 19.18
CA GLY A 29 -27.52 -10.28 18.81
C GLY A 29 -26.54 -9.17 18.46
N ALA A 30 -25.22 -9.39 18.52
CA ALA A 30 -24.24 -8.40 18.14
C ALA A 30 -24.23 -8.15 16.62
N LEU A 31 -24.13 -6.88 16.21
CA LEU A 31 -23.93 -6.52 14.81
C LEU A 31 -22.44 -6.60 14.47
N CYS A 32 -22.08 -7.53 13.60
CA CYS A 32 -20.71 -7.83 13.22
C CYS A 32 -20.46 -7.51 11.74
N LEU A 33 -19.30 -6.93 11.45
CA LEU A 33 -18.86 -6.67 10.08
C LEU A 33 -18.43 -7.99 9.42
N ALA A 34 -18.85 -8.24 8.17
CA ALA A 34 -18.42 -9.43 7.45
C ALA A 34 -16.88 -9.43 7.29
N PRO A 35 -16.22 -10.58 7.54
CA PRO A 35 -14.78 -10.72 7.31
C PRO A 35 -14.41 -10.32 5.88
N GLY A 36 -13.35 -9.53 5.72
CA GLY A 36 -12.92 -8.98 4.42
C GLY A 36 -13.39 -7.55 4.15
N CYS A 37 -14.38 -7.01 4.88
CA CYS A 37 -14.86 -5.64 4.72
C CYS A 37 -14.15 -4.62 5.66
N MET A 38 -13.01 -4.98 6.26
CA MET A 38 -12.38 -4.31 7.42
C MET A 38 -11.85 -2.88 7.20
N ALA A 39 -11.94 -2.31 6.01
CA ALA A 39 -11.49 -0.94 5.75
C ALA A 39 -12.16 0.10 6.67
N ARG A 40 -13.42 -0.13 7.09
CA ARG A 40 -14.17 0.78 7.96
C ARG A 40 -13.92 0.65 9.47
N ILE A 41 -13.21 -0.38 9.94
CA ILE A 41 -12.95 -0.54 11.38
C ILE A 41 -12.03 0.56 11.92
N GLN A 42 -11.10 1.05 11.09
CA GLN A 42 -10.11 2.05 11.49
C GLN A 42 -10.43 3.46 10.96
N ASP A 43 -11.26 3.56 9.93
CA ASP A 43 -11.62 4.82 9.27
C ASP A 43 -13.12 4.81 8.93
N PRO A 44 -13.96 5.60 9.62
CA PRO A 44 -15.40 5.65 9.37
C PRO A 44 -15.76 6.24 7.99
N ASP A 45 -14.86 7.04 7.41
CA ASP A 45 -15.04 7.67 6.10
C ASP A 45 -14.51 6.80 4.95
N ALA A 46 -13.83 5.69 5.26
CA ALA A 46 -13.34 4.76 4.26
C ALA A 46 -14.49 4.13 3.45
N GLN A 47 -14.18 3.77 2.19
CA GLN A 47 -15.09 3.01 1.35
C GLN A 47 -15.26 1.60 1.92
N CYS A 48 -16.50 1.09 1.93
CA CYS A 48 -16.78 -0.30 2.27
C CYS A 48 -16.40 -1.23 1.12
N LEU A 49 -15.11 -1.59 1.06
CA LEU A 49 -14.60 -2.54 0.10
C LEU A 49 -14.49 -3.90 0.78
N CYS A 50 -15.22 -4.88 0.25
CA CYS A 50 -15.19 -6.28 0.67
C CYS A 50 -14.41 -7.09 -0.38
N ASP A 51 -13.19 -6.67 -0.68
CA ASP A 51 -12.36 -7.39 -1.65
C ASP A 51 -12.04 -8.77 -1.08
N SER A 52 -12.31 -9.81 -1.86
CA SER A 52 -11.88 -11.15 -1.47
C SER A 52 -10.36 -11.18 -1.35
N LEU A 53 -9.84 -12.01 -0.45
CA LEU A 53 -8.39 -12.20 -0.32
C LEU A 53 -7.74 -12.56 -1.67
N ALA A 54 -8.46 -13.33 -2.50
CA ALA A 54 -8.05 -13.67 -3.86
C ALA A 54 -7.95 -12.43 -4.76
N ALA A 55 -8.96 -11.56 -4.80
CA ALA A 55 -8.93 -10.33 -5.60
C ALA A 55 -7.79 -9.40 -5.18
N ARG A 56 -7.53 -9.30 -3.86
CA ARG A 56 -6.42 -8.52 -3.32
C ARG A 56 -5.06 -9.13 -3.69
N LEU A 57 -4.95 -10.46 -3.68
CA LEU A 57 -3.75 -11.17 -4.10
C LEU A 57 -3.47 -10.94 -5.59
N ASP A 58 -4.49 -11.03 -6.44
CA ASP A 58 -4.37 -10.79 -7.88
C ASP A 58 -3.88 -9.37 -8.16
N GLN A 59 -4.49 -8.37 -7.50
CA GLN A 59 -4.08 -6.98 -7.63
C GLN A 59 -2.62 -6.74 -7.22
N LEU A 60 -2.20 -7.32 -6.09
CA LEU A 60 -0.81 -7.18 -5.62
C LEU A 60 0.17 -7.90 -6.54
N THR A 61 -0.22 -9.04 -7.11
CA THR A 61 0.59 -9.80 -8.08
C THR A 61 0.81 -8.99 -9.36
N GLU A 62 -0.24 -8.36 -9.90
CA GLU A 62 -0.10 -7.49 -11.08
C GLU A 62 0.76 -6.25 -10.78
N LYS A 63 0.58 -5.64 -9.61
CA LYS A 63 1.41 -4.50 -9.21
C LYS A 63 2.88 -4.88 -9.06
N LEU A 64 3.17 -6.06 -8.51
CA LEU A 64 4.54 -6.57 -8.41
C LEU A 64 5.14 -6.76 -9.81
N ARG A 65 4.39 -7.37 -10.73
CA ARG A 65 4.82 -7.58 -12.12
C ARG A 65 5.17 -6.26 -12.85
N ASP A 66 4.33 -5.23 -12.71
CA ASP A 66 4.59 -3.90 -13.28
C ASP A 66 5.85 -3.25 -12.68
N LEU A 67 6.05 -3.37 -11.37
CA LEU A 67 7.26 -2.85 -10.71
C LEU A 67 8.52 -3.59 -11.16
N GLU A 68 8.48 -4.90 -11.29
CA GLU A 68 9.58 -5.72 -11.79
C GLU A 68 9.94 -5.36 -13.24
N GLU A 69 8.95 -5.11 -14.08
CA GLU A 69 9.16 -4.69 -15.47
C GLU A 69 9.82 -3.31 -15.54
N ARG A 70 9.34 -2.35 -14.74
CA ARG A 70 9.95 -1.01 -14.64
C ARG A 70 11.38 -1.07 -14.13
N GLN A 71 11.65 -1.90 -13.12
CA GLN A 71 13.00 -2.09 -12.60
C GLN A 71 13.92 -2.68 -13.66
N ARG A 72 13.48 -3.73 -14.37
CA ARG A 72 14.25 -4.34 -15.45
C ARG A 72 14.58 -3.32 -16.54
N TYR A 73 13.62 -2.48 -16.93
CA TYR A 73 13.85 -1.43 -17.91
C TYR A 73 14.89 -0.40 -17.42
N ALA A 74 14.75 0.06 -16.17
CA ALA A 74 15.70 0.96 -15.55
C ALA A 74 17.12 0.38 -15.47
N ASP A 75 17.25 -0.92 -15.16
CA ASP A 75 18.53 -1.62 -15.11
C ASP A 75 19.20 -1.69 -16.48
N VAL A 76 18.45 -2.03 -17.53
CA VAL A 76 18.97 -2.05 -18.91
C VAL A 76 19.48 -0.67 -19.31
N TRP A 77 18.68 0.37 -19.04
CA TRP A 77 19.07 1.74 -19.35
C TRP A 77 20.31 2.18 -18.56
N TRP A 78 20.35 1.87 -17.26
CA TRP A 78 21.47 2.19 -16.38
C TRP A 78 22.76 1.50 -16.83
N HIS A 79 22.69 0.23 -17.22
CA HIS A 79 23.84 -0.50 -17.74
C HIS A 79 24.37 0.08 -19.05
N ALA A 80 23.47 0.44 -19.98
CA ALA A 80 23.86 1.06 -21.24
C ALA A 80 24.55 2.41 -20.99
N LEU A 81 23.97 3.30 -20.18
CA LEU A 81 24.55 4.59 -19.83
C LEU A 81 25.91 4.42 -19.12
N SER A 82 25.98 3.53 -18.14
CA SER A 82 27.21 3.25 -17.40
C SER A 82 28.34 2.77 -18.32
N SER A 83 28.00 1.95 -19.33
CA SER A 83 28.98 1.51 -20.33
C SER A 83 29.52 2.69 -21.13
N VAL A 84 28.64 3.54 -21.66
CA VAL A 84 29.03 4.72 -22.45
C VAL A 84 29.92 5.66 -21.65
N VAL A 85 29.56 5.95 -20.40
CA VAL A 85 30.36 6.83 -19.52
C VAL A 85 31.73 6.21 -19.21
N ARG A 86 31.78 4.90 -18.95
CA ARG A 86 33.04 4.20 -18.64
C ARG A 86 34.02 4.25 -19.80
N ASP A 87 33.51 4.12 -21.02
CA ASP A 87 34.32 4.02 -22.24
C ASP A 87 34.66 5.42 -22.80
N HIS A 88 34.05 6.48 -22.27
CA HIS A 88 34.30 7.87 -22.68
C HIS A 88 35.69 8.37 -22.21
N PRO A 89 36.46 9.08 -23.06
CA PRO A 89 37.78 9.62 -22.67
C PRO A 89 37.70 10.55 -21.45
N ASP A 90 36.67 11.39 -21.38
CA ASP A 90 36.46 12.34 -20.28
C ASP A 90 35.70 11.78 -19.07
N LYS A 91 35.65 10.45 -18.89
CA LYS A 91 34.86 9.80 -17.81
C LYS A 91 35.06 10.43 -16.42
N ARG A 92 36.29 10.85 -16.09
CA ARG A 92 36.61 11.43 -14.79
C ARG A 92 35.95 12.80 -14.61
N ALA A 93 35.92 13.63 -15.65
CA ALA A 93 35.26 14.92 -15.62
C ALA A 93 33.74 14.76 -15.50
N ILE A 94 33.16 13.86 -16.31
CA ILE A 94 31.72 13.55 -16.27
C ILE A 94 31.27 13.11 -14.87
N LEU A 95 31.99 12.16 -14.26
CA LEU A 95 31.67 11.66 -12.92
C LEU A 95 31.86 12.72 -11.83
N THR A 96 32.89 13.57 -11.94
CA THR A 96 33.15 14.65 -10.97
C THR A 96 32.04 15.70 -11.01
N GLU A 97 31.66 16.14 -12.20
CA GLU A 97 30.55 17.09 -12.40
C GLU A 97 29.23 16.51 -11.90
N THR A 98 28.97 15.22 -12.19
CA THR A 98 27.75 14.53 -11.76
C THR A 98 27.66 14.50 -10.23
N ARG A 99 28.75 14.15 -9.52
CA ARG A 99 28.79 14.15 -8.05
C ARG A 99 28.58 15.54 -7.47
N ALA A 100 29.18 16.57 -8.08
CA ALA A 100 29.01 17.95 -7.65
C ALA A 100 27.54 18.39 -7.74
N ARG A 101 26.83 17.99 -8.81
CA ARG A 101 25.41 18.30 -9.01
C ARG A 101 24.46 17.54 -8.10
N THR A 102 24.76 16.27 -7.80
CA THR A 102 23.87 15.43 -6.97
C THR A 102 24.09 15.61 -5.46
N GLY A 103 25.11 16.38 -5.06
CA GLY A 103 25.44 16.56 -3.64
C GLY A 103 25.90 15.27 -2.96
N ALA A 104 26.32 14.26 -3.73
CA ALA A 104 26.85 13.01 -3.22
C ALA A 104 28.22 13.24 -2.58
N ASP A 105 28.22 13.59 -1.30
CA ASP A 105 29.41 13.72 -0.45
C ASP A 105 30.12 12.35 -0.34
N PRO A 106 31.41 12.24 -0.70
CA PRO A 106 32.15 10.96 -0.64
C PRO A 106 32.54 10.54 0.78
N ARG A 107 32.11 11.27 1.83
CA ARG A 107 32.37 10.84 3.21
C ARG A 107 31.73 9.47 3.49
N PRO A 108 32.49 8.51 4.06
CA PRO A 108 31.94 7.21 4.41
C PRO A 108 30.82 7.40 5.44
N HIS A 109 29.63 6.87 5.14
CA HIS A 109 28.63 6.64 6.17
C HIS A 109 29.21 5.61 7.15
N HIS A 110 29.70 6.10 8.29
CA HIS A 110 29.98 5.24 9.43
C HIS A 110 28.66 4.56 9.82
N ARG A 111 28.58 3.26 9.51
CA ARG A 111 27.52 2.39 9.99
C ARG A 111 27.84 2.09 11.45
N ASN A 112 27.16 2.75 12.38
CA ASN A 112 27.15 2.30 13.77
C ASN A 112 26.26 1.06 13.88
N THR A 113 26.89 -0.11 13.97
CA THR A 113 26.53 -1.29 14.77
C THR A 113 27.52 -2.39 14.45
#